data_AF-A0A928RVH9-F1
#
_entry.id   AF-A0A928RVH9-F1
#
_cell.length_a   1.000
_cell.length_b   1.000
_cell.length_c   1.000
_cell.angle_alpha   90.00
_cell.angle_beta   90.00
_cell.angle_gamma   90.00
#
_symmetry.space_group_name_H-M   'P 1'
#
loop_
_entity.id
_entity.type
_entity.pdbx_description
1 polymer ?
#
loop_
_entity_poly.entity_id
_entity_poly.type
_entity_poly.pdbx_seq_one_letter_code
_entity_poly.pdbx_strand_id
1 'polypeptide(L)'
;TCANATSTAGTDATGTTIAEAVAQVDEFAYVGGILSTQKCENELVIANATAIQGLDHIYYEATKSLKNISVLGAAIKSAELTKTRLIAYSGVSGEKQAIATYATIAASTNYSGDSTCLTMNLKTLTGIQPDLNLNQTYYNTAKQYGVDIFANTEGLSVVYSFDNGLYTDEATGELWLKKALEVSGSNYLRKTNTKIPQTESAMAGFRNAYEQRLLQGVRNGFMAPGTWNDSIPFGNPEDFLRNIEEKGYYIYSLPISKQAQTEREARIAPVVQIAIKLSGAFHSSNVIVNVQR
;
A
#
# COMPACT_ATOMS: atom_id res chain seq x y z
N THR A 1 36.73 -0.94 -3.16
CA THR A 1 37.08 -1.19 -1.74
C THR A 1 36.56 -0.02 -0.93
N CYS A 2 35.34 -0.14 -0.41
CA CYS A 2 34.69 0.90 0.40
C CYS A 2 34.59 0.44 1.85
N ALA A 3 35.69 -0.08 2.41
CA ALA A 3 35.70 -0.72 3.72
C ALA A 3 35.76 0.26 4.90
N ASN A 4 35.92 1.57 4.65
CA ASN A 4 36.18 2.58 5.68
C ASN A 4 35.28 3.81 5.58
N ALA A 5 33.98 3.64 5.30
CA ALA A 5 33.03 4.73 5.50
C ALA A 5 32.63 4.77 6.99
N THR A 6 33.20 5.70 7.75
CA THR A 6 32.77 5.96 9.14
C THR A 6 31.48 6.76 9.10
N SER A 7 30.40 6.22 9.67
CA SER A 7 29.16 6.96 9.91
C SER A 7 29.48 8.15 10.82
N THR A 8 29.45 9.35 10.28
CA THR A 8 29.58 10.57 11.09
C THR A 8 28.16 11.01 11.43
N ALA A 9 27.84 11.15 12.72
CA ALA A 9 26.59 11.78 13.12
C ALA A 9 26.55 13.18 12.49
N GLY A 10 25.54 13.45 11.65
CA GLY A 10 25.35 14.77 11.07
C GLY A 10 25.15 15.81 12.16
N THR A 11 25.48 17.07 11.87
CA THR A 11 25.37 18.20 12.80
C THR A 11 23.94 18.41 13.35
N ASP A 12 22.94 17.78 12.73
CA ASP A 12 21.52 17.78 13.13
C ASP A 12 21.02 16.43 13.69
N ALA A 13 21.91 15.49 14.05
CA ALA A 13 21.51 14.22 14.63
C ALA A 13 20.98 14.43 16.07
N THR A 14 19.66 14.53 16.22
CA THR A 14 18.98 14.62 17.53
C THR A 14 19.03 13.31 18.33
N GLY A 15 19.60 12.24 17.76
CA GLY A 15 19.57 10.88 18.31
C GLY A 15 18.23 10.16 18.11
N THR A 16 17.23 10.83 17.53
CA THR A 16 15.90 10.28 17.26
C THR A 16 15.92 9.42 16.00
N THR A 17 15.45 8.19 16.10
CA THR A 17 15.25 7.29 14.97
C THR A 17 14.08 7.75 14.10
N ILE A 18 14.04 7.34 12.84
CA ILE A 18 12.90 7.63 11.95
C ILE A 18 11.60 7.07 12.54
N ALA A 19 11.65 5.90 13.16
CA ALA A 19 10.49 5.30 13.80
C ALA A 19 9.92 6.15 14.94
N GLU A 20 10.79 6.67 15.82
CA GLU A 20 10.37 7.55 16.92
C GLU A 20 9.80 8.87 16.39
N ALA A 21 10.40 9.45 15.35
CA ALA A 21 9.90 10.67 14.74
C ALA A 21 8.50 10.46 14.13
N VAL A 22 8.27 9.33 13.45
CA VAL A 22 6.97 8.99 12.86
C VAL A 22 5.92 8.78 13.94
N ALA A 23 6.23 8.02 14.99
CA ALA A 23 5.31 7.79 16.10
C ALA A 23 4.88 9.12 16.78
N GLN A 24 5.80 10.08 16.92
CA GLN A 24 5.48 11.40 17.48
C GLN A 24 4.56 12.22 16.56
N VAL A 25 4.78 12.17 15.25
CA VAL A 25 3.96 12.93 14.29
C VAL A 25 2.56 12.34 14.17
N ASP A 26 2.43 11.02 14.23
CA ASP A 26 1.14 10.31 14.14
C ASP A 26 0.12 10.74 15.20
N GLU A 27 0.58 11.21 16.36
CA GLU A 27 -0.30 11.76 17.40
C GLU A 27 -1.06 13.01 16.95
N PHE A 28 -0.51 13.76 15.99
CA PHE A 28 -1.04 15.05 15.55
C PHE A 28 -1.58 15.03 14.13
N ALA A 29 -0.95 14.25 13.25
CA ALA A 29 -1.30 14.20 11.84
C ALA A 29 -1.06 12.79 11.29
N TYR A 30 -2.00 12.35 10.46
CA TYR A 30 -1.83 11.10 9.74
C TYR A 30 -0.68 11.21 8.73
N VAL A 31 0.31 10.32 8.87
CA VAL A 31 1.37 10.13 7.88
C VAL A 31 1.01 8.91 7.02
N GLY A 32 1.23 8.97 5.70
CA GLY A 32 0.94 7.82 4.81
C GLY A 32 2.20 7.14 4.28
N GLY A 33 3.24 7.93 4.00
CA GLY A 33 4.48 7.46 3.40
C GLY A 33 5.67 8.18 4.00
N ILE A 34 6.73 7.43 4.26
CA ILE A 34 7.97 7.90 4.87
C ILE A 34 9.10 7.80 3.85
N LEU A 35 9.84 8.89 3.70
CA LEU A 35 11.09 8.93 2.94
C LEU A 35 12.14 9.69 3.74
N SER A 36 13.41 9.38 3.48
CA SER A 36 14.55 10.06 4.10
C SER A 36 15.57 10.46 3.05
N THR A 37 16.18 11.63 3.24
CA THR A 37 17.34 12.08 2.46
C THR A 37 18.63 11.37 2.88
N GLN A 38 18.64 10.73 4.06
CA GLN A 38 19.81 10.06 4.60
C GLN A 38 20.07 8.73 3.88
N LYS A 39 21.34 8.45 3.62
CA LYS A 39 21.78 7.14 3.12
C LYS A 39 22.02 6.24 4.32
N CYS A 40 21.39 5.08 4.33
CA CYS A 40 21.43 4.15 5.44
C CYS A 40 22.11 2.85 4.99
N GLU A 41 22.86 2.23 5.90
CA GLU A 41 23.34 0.87 5.72
C GLU A 41 22.17 -0.11 5.72
N ASN A 42 22.37 -1.29 5.12
CA ASN A 42 21.29 -2.26 4.90
C ASN A 42 20.60 -2.66 6.21
N GLU A 43 21.34 -2.86 7.30
CA GLU A 43 20.80 -3.22 8.61
C GLU A 43 19.85 -2.14 9.14
N LEU A 44 20.21 -0.85 8.96
CA LEU A 44 19.38 0.26 9.38
C LEU A 44 18.13 0.40 8.50
N VAL A 45 18.24 0.13 7.19
CA VAL A 45 17.06 0.10 6.31
C VAL A 45 16.08 -0.99 6.75
N ILE A 46 16.55 -2.18 7.10
CA ILE A 46 15.69 -3.27 7.60
C ILE A 46 15.04 -2.90 8.93
N ALA A 47 15.80 -2.30 9.86
CA ALA A 47 15.26 -1.84 11.14
C ALA A 47 14.15 -0.80 10.95
N ASN A 48 14.37 0.20 10.08
CA ASN A 48 13.37 1.19 9.73
C ASN A 48 12.15 0.54 9.07
N ALA A 49 12.36 -0.32 8.07
CA ALA A 49 11.28 -1.02 7.37
C ALA A 49 10.39 -1.82 8.32
N THR A 50 11.00 -2.50 9.29
CA THR A 50 10.28 -3.28 10.31
C THR A 50 9.46 -2.36 11.21
N ALA A 51 10.06 -1.29 11.71
CA ALA A 51 9.38 -0.36 12.61
C ALA A 51 8.23 0.39 11.92
N ILE A 52 8.46 0.88 10.70
CA ILE A 52 7.47 1.63 9.92
C ILE A 52 6.30 0.74 9.49
N GLN A 53 6.55 -0.51 9.11
CA GLN A 53 5.47 -1.47 8.86
C GLN A 53 4.66 -1.76 10.14
N GLY A 54 5.30 -1.84 11.30
CA GLY A 54 4.64 -1.99 12.59
C GLY A 54 3.72 -0.81 12.96
N LEU A 55 4.01 0.38 12.42
CA LEU A 55 3.18 1.58 12.54
C LEU A 55 2.11 1.70 11.43
N ASP A 56 1.96 0.67 10.59
CA ASP A 56 1.02 0.61 9.46
C ASP A 56 1.30 1.58 8.29
N HIS A 57 2.52 2.12 8.19
CA HIS A 57 2.93 3.09 7.17
C HIS A 57 3.72 2.47 6.00
N ILE A 58 3.87 3.23 4.92
CA ILE A 58 4.71 2.83 3.77
C ILE A 58 6.09 3.44 3.90
N TYR A 59 7.14 2.62 3.79
CA TYR A 59 8.51 3.09 3.76
C TYR A 59 9.04 3.11 2.32
N TYR A 60 9.36 4.29 1.82
CA TYR A 60 9.99 4.47 0.51
C TYR A 60 11.50 4.62 0.67
N GLU A 61 12.25 3.70 0.10
CA GLU A 61 13.71 3.68 0.18
C GLU A 61 14.35 3.40 -1.18
N ALA A 62 15.60 3.79 -1.35
CA ALA A 62 16.39 3.55 -2.54
C ALA A 62 17.73 2.91 -2.20
N THR A 63 18.24 2.12 -3.14
CA THR A 63 19.62 1.65 -3.07
C THR A 63 20.40 2.01 -4.33
N LYS A 64 21.59 2.57 -4.14
CA LYS A 64 22.47 2.96 -5.25
C LYS A 64 23.19 1.76 -5.86
N SER A 65 23.57 0.80 -5.01
CA SER A 65 24.30 -0.39 -5.45
C SER A 65 23.30 -1.41 -6.01
N LEU A 66 23.37 -1.72 -7.31
CA LEU A 66 22.53 -2.76 -7.90
C LEU A 66 22.76 -4.16 -7.29
N LYS A 67 23.90 -4.37 -6.61
CA LYS A 67 24.13 -5.60 -5.82
C LYS A 67 23.18 -5.73 -4.63
N ASN A 68 22.65 -4.62 -4.12
CA ASN A 68 21.69 -4.66 -3.01
C ASN A 68 20.32 -5.18 -3.42
N ILE A 69 20.04 -5.37 -4.72
CA ILE A 69 18.82 -6.07 -5.17
C ILE A 69 18.80 -7.49 -4.56
N SER A 70 19.91 -8.22 -4.61
CA SER A 70 20.03 -9.58 -4.06
C SER A 70 20.40 -9.66 -2.58
N VAL A 71 20.67 -8.53 -1.93
CA VAL A 71 21.04 -8.48 -0.50
C VAL A 71 19.91 -7.83 0.29
N LEU A 72 19.72 -6.53 0.11
CA LEU A 72 18.67 -5.78 0.80
C LEU A 72 17.28 -6.17 0.31
N GLY A 73 17.06 -6.28 -1.01
CA GLY A 73 15.78 -6.72 -1.56
C GLY A 73 15.38 -8.11 -1.07
N ALA A 74 16.34 -9.05 -1.11
CA ALA A 74 16.13 -10.40 -0.58
C ALA A 74 15.79 -10.40 0.92
N ALA A 75 16.47 -9.57 1.73
CA ALA A 75 16.20 -9.46 3.16
C ALA A 75 14.81 -8.86 3.44
N ILE A 76 14.41 -7.80 2.71
CA ILE A 76 13.07 -7.20 2.82
C ILE A 76 11.99 -8.24 2.50
N LYS A 77 12.15 -8.97 1.40
CA LYS A 77 11.17 -9.98 0.96
C LYS A 77 11.08 -11.15 1.92
N SER A 78 12.23 -11.64 2.41
CA SER A 78 12.28 -12.75 3.38
C SER A 78 11.69 -12.37 4.75
N ALA A 79 11.69 -11.08 5.10
CA ALA A 79 11.11 -10.58 6.33
C ALA A 79 9.64 -10.14 6.17
N GLU A 80 9.03 -10.39 4.99
CA GLU A 80 7.64 -10.04 4.69
C GLU A 80 7.33 -8.55 4.94
N LEU A 81 8.30 -7.68 4.62
CA LEU A 81 8.17 -6.23 4.77
C LEU A 81 7.43 -5.64 3.56
N THR A 82 6.19 -6.09 3.35
CA THR A 82 5.33 -5.79 2.19
C THR A 82 4.93 -4.33 2.07
N LYS A 83 5.13 -3.51 3.10
CA LYS A 83 4.94 -2.04 3.07
C LYS A 83 6.21 -1.24 2.78
N THR A 84 7.31 -1.92 2.46
CA THR A 84 8.55 -1.26 2.02
C THR A 84 8.62 -1.23 0.50
N ARG A 85 8.88 -0.06 -0.06
CA ARG A 85 9.11 0.15 -1.49
C ARG A 85 10.56 0.54 -1.71
N LEU A 86 11.33 -0.44 -2.17
CA LEU A 86 12.73 -0.27 -2.52
C LEU A 86 12.86 -0.05 -4.02
N ILE A 87 13.49 1.05 -4.43
CA ILE A 87 13.97 1.23 -5.80
C ILE A 87 15.49 1.00 -5.88
N ALA A 88 15.96 0.15 -6.78
CA ALA A 88 17.37 0.06 -7.10
C ALA A 88 17.70 0.98 -8.28
N TYR A 89 18.56 1.96 -8.03
CA TYR A 89 18.89 3.00 -9.01
C TYR A 89 20.32 3.50 -8.82
N SER A 90 21.17 3.19 -9.80
CA SER A 90 22.58 3.59 -9.87
C SER A 90 22.84 4.74 -10.85
N GLY A 91 21.77 5.30 -11.45
CA GLY A 91 21.84 6.36 -12.45
C GLY A 91 22.31 7.72 -11.91
N VAL A 92 22.51 8.66 -12.83
CA VAL A 92 23.18 9.94 -12.57
C VAL A 92 22.37 10.91 -11.71
N SER A 93 21.03 10.85 -11.75
CA SER A 93 20.16 11.71 -10.93
C SER A 93 20.24 11.41 -9.43
N GLY A 94 20.87 10.30 -9.02
CA GLY A 94 20.92 9.89 -7.62
C GLY A 94 19.66 9.15 -7.13
N GLU A 95 19.88 8.15 -6.28
CA GLU A 95 18.90 7.19 -5.79
C GLU A 95 17.79 7.84 -4.95
N LYS A 96 18.14 8.85 -4.14
CA LYS A 96 17.18 9.56 -3.28
C LYS A 96 16.24 10.47 -4.08
N GLN A 97 16.69 11.04 -5.19
CA GLN A 97 15.81 11.81 -6.08
C GLN A 97 14.86 10.88 -6.84
N ALA A 98 15.35 9.71 -7.27
CA ALA A 98 14.54 8.70 -7.93
C ALA A 98 13.39 8.20 -7.04
N ILE A 99 13.67 7.80 -5.79
CA ILE A 99 12.61 7.33 -4.87
C ILE A 99 11.66 8.45 -4.45
N ALA A 100 12.12 9.70 -4.29
CA ALA A 100 11.23 10.80 -3.98
C ALA A 100 10.23 11.07 -5.12
N THR A 101 10.71 11.01 -6.38
CA THR A 101 9.85 11.14 -7.57
C THR A 101 8.88 9.96 -7.67
N TYR A 102 9.37 8.74 -7.44
CA TYR A 102 8.56 7.53 -7.39
C TYR A 102 7.44 7.65 -6.35
N ALA A 103 7.78 8.02 -5.12
CA ALA A 103 6.83 8.15 -4.01
C ALA A 103 5.79 9.23 -4.28
N THR A 104 6.19 10.34 -4.92
CA THR A 104 5.26 11.41 -5.32
C THR A 104 4.20 10.90 -6.28
N ILE A 105 4.60 10.11 -7.29
CA ILE A 105 3.66 9.52 -8.25
C ILE A 105 2.77 8.48 -7.55
N ALA A 106 3.37 7.56 -6.77
CA ALA A 106 2.64 6.52 -6.05
C ALA A 106 1.57 7.09 -5.09
N ALA A 107 1.87 8.20 -4.42
CA ALA A 107 0.96 8.87 -3.49
C ALA A 107 -0.04 9.83 -4.16
N SER A 108 0.00 9.98 -5.49
CA SER A 108 -0.83 10.97 -6.21
C SER A 108 -2.20 10.46 -6.67
N THR A 109 -2.55 9.20 -6.36
CA THR A 109 -3.85 8.63 -6.71
C THR A 109 -5.00 9.46 -6.16
N ASN A 110 -5.85 9.99 -7.04
CA ASN A 110 -7.05 10.70 -6.65
C ASN A 110 -8.22 9.72 -6.41
N TYR A 111 -8.34 9.21 -5.19
CA TYR A 111 -9.39 8.26 -4.82
C TYR A 111 -10.83 8.80 -4.91
N SER A 112 -11.03 10.10 -5.18
CA SER A 112 -12.36 10.68 -5.38
C SER A 112 -12.85 10.61 -6.83
N GLY A 113 -11.96 10.43 -7.81
CA GLY A 113 -12.33 10.34 -9.21
C GLY A 113 -12.79 8.96 -9.66
N ASP A 114 -13.09 8.84 -10.94
CA ASP A 114 -13.49 7.61 -11.61
C ASP A 114 -12.28 7.00 -12.32
N SER A 115 -12.01 5.70 -12.09
CA SER A 115 -10.89 4.97 -12.70
C SER A 115 -9.53 5.68 -12.60
N THR A 116 -9.23 6.22 -11.43
CA THR A 116 -8.04 7.03 -11.16
C THR A 116 -6.90 6.27 -10.50
N CYS A 117 -7.12 5.04 -10.02
CA CYS A 117 -6.07 4.24 -9.40
C CYS A 117 -4.91 4.01 -10.37
N LEU A 118 -3.71 4.39 -9.91
CA LEU A 118 -2.48 4.29 -10.66
C LEU A 118 -1.77 3.00 -10.28
N THR A 119 -1.02 2.41 -11.21
CA THR A 119 0.04 1.44 -10.90
C THR A 119 1.39 2.03 -11.30
N MET A 120 2.47 1.62 -10.65
CA MET A 120 3.81 2.16 -10.92
C MET A 120 4.48 1.53 -12.14
N ASN A 121 4.05 0.35 -12.56
CA ASN A 121 4.64 -0.30 -13.73
C ASN A 121 4.43 0.55 -15.00
N LEU A 122 5.50 0.67 -15.79
CA LEU A 122 5.59 1.49 -17.00
C LEU A 122 5.40 3.00 -16.80
N LYS A 123 5.46 3.52 -15.57
CA LYS A 123 5.43 4.96 -15.32
C LYS A 123 6.82 5.58 -15.49
N THR A 124 6.86 6.82 -15.95
CA THR A 124 8.09 7.60 -16.07
C THR A 124 8.31 8.42 -14.80
N LEU A 125 9.54 8.42 -14.28
CA LEU A 125 9.95 9.32 -13.20
C LEU A 125 10.40 10.66 -13.80
N THR A 126 9.47 11.61 -13.92
CA THR A 126 9.75 12.93 -14.54
C THR A 126 10.94 13.63 -13.87
N GLY A 127 11.93 14.04 -14.66
CA GLY A 127 13.14 14.70 -14.17
C GLY A 127 14.27 13.74 -13.75
N ILE A 128 14.02 12.42 -13.76
CA ILE A 128 15.01 11.39 -13.48
C ILE A 128 15.44 10.73 -14.79
N GLN A 129 16.75 10.58 -15.01
CA GLN A 129 17.26 9.83 -16.17
C GLN A 129 17.15 8.34 -15.91
N PRO A 130 16.90 7.49 -16.93
CA PRO A 130 16.87 6.04 -16.71
C PRO A 130 18.24 5.53 -16.28
N ASP A 131 18.28 4.47 -15.47
CA ASP A 131 19.54 3.82 -15.10
C ASP A 131 20.09 3.01 -16.29
N LEU A 132 21.23 3.45 -16.80
CA LEU A 132 21.92 2.84 -17.95
C LEU A 132 22.76 1.61 -17.57
N ASN A 133 22.92 1.32 -16.28
CA ASN A 133 23.70 0.17 -15.79
C ASN A 133 22.85 -1.08 -15.56
N LEU A 134 21.53 -0.98 -15.75
CA LEU A 134 20.62 -2.12 -15.65
C LEU A 134 20.77 -3.06 -16.86
N ASN A 135 20.63 -4.35 -16.60
CA ASN A 135 20.67 -5.40 -17.61
C ASN A 135 19.68 -6.51 -17.25
N GLN A 136 19.54 -7.52 -18.11
CA GLN A 136 18.60 -8.61 -17.92
C GLN A 136 18.81 -9.37 -16.60
N THR A 137 20.06 -9.51 -16.14
CA THR A 137 20.37 -10.14 -14.86
C THR A 137 19.76 -9.35 -13.71
N TYR A 138 19.99 -8.03 -13.67
CA TYR A 138 19.39 -7.18 -12.65
C TYR A 138 17.86 -7.16 -12.72
N TYR A 139 17.29 -7.15 -13.92
CA TYR A 139 15.83 -7.25 -14.10
C TYR A 139 15.27 -8.55 -13.48
N ASN A 140 15.88 -9.70 -13.77
CA ASN A 140 15.40 -10.98 -13.26
C ASN A 140 15.55 -11.06 -11.73
N THR A 141 16.66 -10.58 -11.20
CA THR A 141 16.91 -10.54 -9.75
C THR A 141 15.97 -9.55 -9.04
N ALA A 142 15.69 -8.40 -9.65
CA ALA A 142 14.73 -7.41 -9.18
C ALA A 142 13.31 -7.99 -9.12
N LYS A 143 12.88 -8.67 -10.18
CA LYS A 143 11.61 -9.39 -10.23
C LYS A 143 11.51 -10.48 -9.16
N GLN A 144 12.59 -11.24 -8.96
CA GLN A 144 12.64 -12.28 -7.93
C GLN A 144 12.45 -11.70 -6.52
N TYR A 145 13.12 -10.60 -6.22
CA TYR A 145 13.14 -10.00 -4.88
C TYR A 145 12.18 -8.83 -4.66
N GLY A 146 11.30 -8.53 -5.62
CA GLY A 146 10.30 -7.47 -5.47
C GLY A 146 10.92 -6.06 -5.35
N VAL A 147 12.01 -5.80 -6.06
CA VAL A 147 12.71 -4.51 -6.01
C VAL A 147 12.45 -3.74 -7.28
N ASP A 148 11.79 -2.60 -7.20
CA ASP A 148 11.49 -1.79 -8.37
C ASP A 148 12.78 -1.21 -8.99
N ILE A 149 12.78 -1.04 -10.30
CA ILE A 149 13.91 -0.46 -11.04
C ILE A 149 13.41 0.56 -12.05
N PHE A 150 14.24 1.55 -12.37
CA PHE A 150 13.93 2.56 -13.38
C PHE A 150 14.94 2.51 -14.52
N ALA A 151 14.51 2.05 -15.69
CA ALA A 151 15.38 1.69 -16.81
C ALA A 151 14.93 2.34 -18.12
N ASN A 152 15.78 2.25 -19.14
CA ASN A 152 15.41 2.54 -20.53
C ASN A 152 15.02 1.24 -21.25
N THR A 153 13.86 1.23 -21.90
CA THR A 153 13.41 0.14 -22.76
C THR A 153 12.91 0.71 -24.06
N GLU A 154 13.58 0.34 -25.15
CA GLU A 154 13.23 0.78 -26.51
C GLU A 154 13.04 2.30 -26.64
N GLY A 155 13.86 3.08 -25.93
CA GLY A 155 13.78 4.54 -25.93
C GLY A 155 12.81 5.14 -24.91
N LEU A 156 12.04 4.32 -24.18
CA LEU A 156 11.14 4.77 -23.12
C LEU A 156 11.79 4.61 -21.74
N SER A 157 11.72 5.66 -20.92
CA SER A 157 12.16 5.62 -19.52
C SER A 157 11.00 5.19 -18.63
N VAL A 158 11.10 4.00 -18.07
CA VAL A 158 9.99 3.35 -17.36
C VAL A 158 10.44 2.70 -16.06
N VAL A 159 9.53 2.74 -15.09
CA VAL A 159 9.60 1.92 -13.88
C VAL A 159 9.15 0.51 -14.23
N TYR A 160 9.94 -0.47 -13.83
CA TYR A 160 9.49 -1.85 -13.68
C TYR A 160 9.11 -2.07 -12.24
N SER A 161 7.82 -2.28 -12.00
CA SER A 161 7.29 -2.53 -10.66
C SER A 161 7.11 -4.02 -10.43
N PHE A 162 7.55 -4.52 -9.27
CA PHE A 162 7.55 -5.94 -8.97
C PHE A 162 6.89 -6.24 -7.63
N ASP A 163 6.40 -7.47 -7.53
CA ASP A 163 5.72 -7.97 -6.34
C ASP A 163 6.70 -8.29 -5.18
N ASN A 164 6.50 -7.57 -4.08
CA ASN A 164 7.14 -7.80 -2.77
C ASN A 164 6.12 -8.25 -1.71
N GLY A 165 5.15 -9.08 -2.10
CA GLY A 165 3.98 -9.46 -1.30
C GLY A 165 2.80 -8.50 -1.47
N LEU A 166 3.07 -7.27 -1.93
CA LEU A 166 2.09 -6.30 -2.41
C LEU A 166 2.75 -5.45 -3.51
N TYR A 167 2.01 -5.09 -4.55
CA TYR A 167 2.38 -3.99 -5.44
C TYR A 167 2.20 -2.64 -4.74
N THR A 168 2.80 -1.58 -5.28
CA THR A 168 2.75 -0.23 -4.68
C THR A 168 1.35 0.34 -4.61
N ASP A 169 0.57 0.13 -5.66
CA ASP A 169 -0.81 0.56 -5.72
C ASP A 169 -1.71 -0.18 -4.71
N GLU A 170 -1.43 -1.45 -4.46
CA GLU A 170 -2.11 -2.22 -3.42
C GLU A 170 -1.81 -1.68 -2.02
N ALA A 171 -0.52 -1.49 -1.66
CA ALA A 171 -0.17 -0.98 -0.33
C ALA A 171 -0.67 0.44 -0.09
N THR A 172 -0.55 1.35 -1.07
CA THR A 172 -1.07 2.72 -0.94
C THR A 172 -2.60 2.76 -0.87
N GLY A 173 -3.28 1.92 -1.65
CA GLY A 173 -4.74 1.85 -1.67
C GLY A 173 -5.32 1.22 -0.41
N GLU A 174 -4.70 0.17 0.13
CA GLU A 174 -5.12 -0.43 1.41
C GLU A 174 -5.03 0.58 2.54
N LEU A 175 -3.93 1.33 2.58
CA LEU A 175 -3.70 2.35 3.57
C LEU A 175 -4.71 3.50 3.46
N TRP A 176 -5.02 3.94 2.23
CA TRP A 176 -6.12 4.89 1.98
C TRP A 176 -7.46 4.35 2.49
N LEU A 177 -7.81 3.10 2.15
CA LEU A 177 -9.11 2.55 2.48
C LEU A 177 -9.30 2.43 4.00
N LYS A 178 -8.28 1.97 4.72
CA LYS A 178 -8.28 1.93 6.20
C LYS A 178 -8.60 3.31 6.77
N LYS A 179 -7.89 4.35 6.31
CA LYS A 179 -8.13 5.72 6.81
C LYS A 179 -9.50 6.25 6.41
N ALA A 180 -9.95 5.96 5.19
CA ALA A 180 -11.27 6.36 4.71
C ALA A 180 -12.40 5.74 5.53
N LEU A 181 -12.27 4.47 5.93
CA LEU A 181 -13.22 3.78 6.80
C LEU A 181 -13.20 4.38 8.20
N GLU A 182 -12.03 4.56 8.81
CA GLU A 182 -11.87 5.18 10.14
C GLU A 182 -12.56 6.55 10.21
N VAL A 183 -12.28 7.41 9.23
CA VAL A 183 -12.87 8.75 9.12
C VAL A 183 -14.38 8.66 8.92
N SER A 184 -14.87 7.71 8.12
CA SER A 184 -16.32 7.54 7.88
C SER A 184 -17.06 7.10 9.15
N GLY A 185 -16.52 6.12 9.88
CA GLY A 185 -17.09 5.64 11.13
C GLY A 185 -17.12 6.72 12.21
N SER A 186 -15.99 7.43 12.39
CA SER A 186 -15.89 8.55 13.34
C SER A 186 -16.85 9.68 12.99
N ASN A 187 -16.94 10.05 11.71
CA ASN A 187 -17.89 11.06 11.27
C ASN A 187 -19.35 10.63 11.48
N TYR A 188 -19.69 9.37 11.26
CA TYR A 188 -21.05 8.89 11.52
C TYR A 188 -21.42 9.01 13.01
N LEU A 189 -20.51 8.63 13.92
CA LEU A 189 -20.70 8.78 15.37
C LEU A 189 -20.86 10.24 15.77
N ARG A 190 -20.06 11.14 15.17
CA ARG A 190 -20.03 12.56 15.52
C ARG A 190 -21.14 13.40 14.86
N LYS A 191 -21.73 12.94 13.76
CA LYS A 191 -22.60 13.77 12.88
C LYS A 191 -23.85 14.29 13.58
N THR A 192 -24.40 13.54 14.54
CA THR A 192 -25.66 13.89 15.19
C THR A 192 -25.42 14.46 16.59
N ASN A 193 -26.12 15.57 16.90
CA ASN A 193 -26.17 16.12 18.26
C ASN A 193 -27.06 15.29 19.19
N THR A 194 -27.84 14.35 18.64
CA THR A 194 -28.69 13.42 19.38
C THR A 194 -28.10 12.01 19.33
N LYS A 195 -28.51 11.13 20.26
CA LYS A 195 -27.97 9.76 20.34
C LYS A 195 -28.22 8.95 19.07
N ILE A 196 -27.27 8.08 18.74
CA ILE A 196 -27.47 6.96 17.81
C ILE A 196 -28.03 5.78 18.63
N PRO A 197 -29.29 5.36 18.43
CA PRO A 197 -29.89 4.33 19.26
C PRO A 197 -29.35 2.94 18.90
N GLN A 198 -29.18 2.04 19.89
CA GLN A 198 -28.75 0.65 19.65
C GLN A 198 -29.90 -0.18 19.03
N THR A 199 -30.13 0.03 17.74
CA THR A 199 -31.21 -0.58 16.95
C THR A 199 -30.67 -1.07 15.61
N GLU A 200 -31.37 -2.01 14.97
CA GLU A 200 -30.97 -2.50 13.65
C GLU A 200 -30.90 -1.39 12.60
N SER A 201 -31.82 -0.43 12.64
CA SER A 201 -31.81 0.71 11.72
C SER A 201 -30.56 1.58 11.88
N ALA A 202 -30.09 1.76 13.12
CA ALA A 202 -28.88 2.54 13.37
C ALA A 202 -27.61 1.79 12.95
N MET A 203 -27.57 0.47 13.16
CA MET A 203 -26.47 -0.37 12.65
C MET A 203 -26.44 -0.44 11.13
N ALA A 204 -27.60 -0.46 10.46
CA ALA A 204 -27.68 -0.33 9.01
C ALA A 204 -27.10 1.01 8.54
N GLY A 205 -27.42 2.12 9.21
CA GLY A 205 -26.81 3.42 8.92
C GLY A 205 -25.28 3.43 9.13
N PHE A 206 -24.79 2.74 10.16
CA PHE A 206 -23.35 2.57 10.43
C PHE A 206 -22.64 1.81 9.29
N ARG A 207 -23.22 0.68 8.87
CA ARG A 207 -22.72 -0.09 7.72
C ARG A 207 -22.76 0.73 6.43
N ASN A 208 -23.84 1.48 6.19
CA ASN A 208 -23.97 2.33 5.01
C ASN A 208 -22.86 3.40 4.97
N ALA A 209 -22.44 3.97 6.12
CA ALA A 209 -21.33 4.93 6.17
C ALA A 209 -20.01 4.32 5.65
N TYR A 210 -19.72 3.07 6.00
CA TYR A 210 -18.57 2.34 5.46
C TYR A 210 -18.77 1.96 3.99
N GLU A 211 -19.97 1.50 3.61
CA GLU A 211 -20.29 1.12 2.23
C GLU A 211 -20.05 2.27 1.24
N GLN A 212 -20.29 3.52 1.64
CA GLN A 212 -19.97 4.68 0.79
C GLN A 212 -18.46 4.83 0.48
N ARG A 213 -17.57 4.23 1.26
CA ARG A 213 -16.12 4.17 0.96
C ARG A 213 -15.79 2.98 0.07
N LEU A 214 -16.49 1.85 0.25
CA LEU A 214 -16.33 0.67 -0.60
C LEU A 214 -16.80 0.95 -2.03
N LEU A 215 -17.95 1.61 -2.19
CA LEU A 215 -18.42 2.10 -3.49
C LEU A 215 -17.43 3.06 -4.14
N GLN A 216 -16.79 3.92 -3.34
CA GLN A 216 -15.73 4.80 -3.82
C GLN A 216 -14.51 4.00 -4.31
N GLY A 217 -14.10 2.96 -3.58
CA GLY A 217 -13.02 2.04 -3.98
C GLY A 217 -13.32 1.29 -5.28
N VAL A 218 -14.58 0.92 -5.51
CA VAL A 218 -14.98 0.31 -6.81
C VAL A 218 -14.91 1.36 -7.92
N ARG A 219 -15.46 2.55 -7.68
CA ARG A 219 -15.52 3.64 -8.67
C ARG A 219 -14.15 4.13 -9.12
N ASN A 220 -13.22 4.29 -8.19
CA ASN A 220 -11.86 4.75 -8.51
C ASN A 220 -10.99 3.64 -9.13
N GLY A 221 -11.46 2.39 -9.15
CA GLY A 221 -10.78 1.25 -9.76
C GLY A 221 -9.82 0.51 -8.82
N PHE A 222 -9.80 0.82 -7.52
CA PHE A 222 -9.02 0.07 -6.52
C PHE A 222 -9.60 -1.33 -6.27
N MET A 223 -10.92 -1.41 -6.25
CA MET A 223 -11.68 -2.64 -6.00
C MET A 223 -12.51 -2.98 -7.25
N ALA A 224 -12.80 -4.27 -7.42
CA ALA A 224 -13.68 -4.71 -8.50
C ALA A 224 -14.42 -6.00 -8.12
N PRO A 225 -15.58 -6.26 -8.73
CA PRO A 225 -16.23 -7.57 -8.61
C PRO A 225 -15.31 -8.70 -9.09
N GLY A 226 -15.42 -9.87 -8.46
CA GLY A 226 -14.60 -11.02 -8.80
C GLY A 226 -14.80 -12.21 -7.87
N THR A 227 -13.90 -13.19 -7.94
CA THR A 227 -14.01 -14.42 -7.14
C THR A 227 -13.23 -14.33 -5.83
N TRP A 228 -13.86 -14.77 -4.74
CA TRP A 228 -13.19 -14.97 -3.44
C TRP A 228 -12.51 -16.34 -3.40
N ASN A 229 -11.22 -16.38 -3.07
CA ASN A 229 -10.41 -17.61 -3.09
C ASN A 229 -9.96 -18.08 -1.71
N ASP A 230 -10.25 -17.32 -0.64
CA ASP A 230 -9.83 -17.67 0.72
C ASP A 230 -10.84 -18.56 1.44
N SER A 231 -10.35 -19.30 2.44
CA SER A 231 -11.02 -20.47 3.01
C SER A 231 -12.17 -20.18 3.99
N ILE A 232 -12.44 -18.92 4.37
CA ILE A 232 -13.47 -18.62 5.38
C ILE A 232 -14.26 -17.33 5.06
N PRO A 233 -15.51 -17.44 4.58
CA PRO A 233 -16.43 -16.30 4.58
C PRO A 233 -16.99 -16.06 5.99
N PHE A 234 -17.40 -14.83 6.29
CA PHE A 234 -18.14 -14.49 7.51
C PHE A 234 -19.58 -14.10 7.19
N GLY A 235 -20.47 -14.13 8.17
CA GLY A 235 -21.89 -13.89 7.96
C GLY A 235 -22.55 -15.03 7.18
N ASN A 236 -23.50 -14.71 6.28
CA ASN A 236 -24.11 -15.70 5.39
C ASN A 236 -23.16 -16.00 4.21
N PRO A 237 -22.72 -17.25 4.00
CA PRO A 237 -21.78 -17.59 2.93
C PRO A 237 -22.29 -17.32 1.51
N GLU A 238 -23.59 -17.52 1.24
CA GLU A 238 -24.20 -17.27 -0.07
C GLU A 238 -24.23 -15.77 -0.37
N ASP A 239 -24.65 -14.96 0.61
CA ASP A 239 -24.64 -13.51 0.48
C ASP A 239 -23.21 -12.98 0.37
N PHE A 240 -22.26 -13.55 1.10
CA PHE A 240 -20.85 -13.20 1.04
C PHE A 240 -20.32 -13.35 -0.39
N LEU A 241 -20.45 -14.56 -0.96
CA LEU A 241 -19.93 -14.85 -2.30
C LEU A 241 -20.63 -14.01 -3.36
N ARG A 242 -21.96 -13.90 -3.31
CA ARG A 242 -22.73 -13.10 -4.25
C ARG A 242 -22.33 -11.62 -4.23
N ASN A 243 -22.19 -11.01 -3.06
CA ASN A 243 -21.81 -9.60 -2.99
C ASN A 243 -20.35 -9.36 -3.46
N ILE A 244 -19.42 -10.29 -3.19
CA ILE A 244 -18.06 -10.18 -3.73
C ILE A 244 -18.07 -10.30 -5.27
N GLU A 245 -18.85 -11.24 -5.81
CA GLU A 245 -18.96 -11.46 -7.27
C GLU A 245 -19.65 -10.30 -8.00
N GLU A 246 -20.65 -9.67 -7.40
CA GLU A 246 -21.44 -8.61 -8.03
C GLU A 246 -20.90 -7.20 -7.75
N LYS A 247 -20.33 -6.97 -6.55
CA LYS A 247 -19.94 -5.63 -6.08
C LYS A 247 -18.45 -5.49 -5.78
N GLY A 248 -17.73 -6.58 -5.57
CA GLY A 248 -16.33 -6.56 -5.15
C GLY A 248 -16.12 -6.30 -3.66
N TYR A 249 -17.19 -6.32 -2.85
CA TYR A 249 -17.09 -6.21 -1.40
C TYR A 249 -18.28 -6.84 -0.69
N TYR A 250 -18.09 -7.21 0.58
CA TYR A 250 -19.16 -7.65 1.46
C TYR A 250 -19.00 -7.01 2.84
N ILE A 251 -20.11 -6.53 3.41
CA ILE A 251 -20.16 -5.85 4.70
C ILE A 251 -21.19 -6.51 5.61
N TYR A 252 -20.78 -6.86 6.82
CA TYR A 252 -21.60 -7.57 7.78
C TYR A 252 -21.39 -7.01 9.18
N SER A 253 -22.43 -7.05 10.00
CA SER A 253 -22.31 -6.87 11.45
C SER A 253 -23.23 -7.87 12.14
N LEU A 254 -22.89 -8.27 13.35
CA LEU A 254 -23.78 -9.09 14.16
C LEU A 254 -25.11 -8.33 14.40
N PRO A 255 -26.29 -8.99 14.30
CA PRO A 255 -27.56 -8.38 14.68
C PRO A 255 -27.53 -7.89 16.14
N ILE A 256 -28.15 -6.75 16.41
CA ILE A 256 -28.31 -6.20 17.76
C ILE A 256 -28.99 -7.19 18.70
N SER A 257 -29.90 -8.02 18.19
CA SER A 257 -30.57 -9.08 18.97
C SER A 257 -29.62 -10.19 19.45
N LYS A 258 -28.46 -10.35 18.81
CA LYS A 258 -27.44 -11.35 19.16
C LYS A 258 -26.24 -10.74 19.90
N GLN A 259 -26.24 -9.42 20.11
CA GLN A 259 -25.16 -8.73 20.80
C GLN A 259 -25.15 -9.06 22.29
N ALA A 260 -23.95 -9.18 22.89
CA ALA A 260 -23.79 -9.42 24.32
C ALA A 260 -24.39 -8.27 25.15
N GLN A 261 -25.09 -8.61 26.23
CA GLN A 261 -25.71 -7.62 27.11
C GLN A 261 -24.68 -6.67 27.74
N THR A 262 -23.50 -7.18 28.11
CA THR A 262 -22.40 -6.39 28.67
C THR A 262 -21.89 -5.32 27.71
N GLU A 263 -21.77 -5.64 26.42
CA GLU A 263 -21.37 -4.68 25.38
C GLU A 263 -22.46 -3.62 25.14
N ARG A 264 -23.74 -4.03 25.16
CA ARG A 264 -24.87 -3.10 25.04
C ARG A 264 -24.92 -2.10 26.18
N GLU A 265 -24.71 -2.56 27.41
CA GLU A 265 -24.63 -1.72 28.60
C GLU A 265 -23.41 -0.78 28.55
N ALA A 266 -22.28 -1.29 28.05
CA ALA A 266 -21.07 -0.50 27.78
C ALA A 266 -21.18 0.42 26.54
N ARG A 267 -22.29 0.36 25.80
CA ARG A 267 -22.58 1.14 24.59
C ARG A 267 -21.57 0.93 23.46
N ILE A 268 -21.04 -0.28 23.36
CA ILE A 268 -20.15 -0.70 22.28
C ILE A 268 -21.03 -1.15 21.11
N ALA A 269 -20.73 -0.71 19.88
CA ALA A 269 -21.43 -1.19 18.70
C ALA A 269 -20.91 -2.58 18.29
N PRO A 270 -21.75 -3.48 17.74
CA PRO A 270 -21.26 -4.71 17.14
C PRO A 270 -20.17 -4.45 16.09
N VAL A 271 -19.18 -5.33 16.05
CA VAL A 271 -18.10 -5.28 15.06
C VAL A 271 -18.69 -5.33 13.66
N VAL A 272 -18.22 -4.42 12.80
CA VAL A 272 -18.47 -4.47 11.36
C VAL A 272 -17.31 -5.17 10.70
N GLN A 273 -17.58 -6.28 10.04
CA GLN A 273 -16.64 -7.05 9.24
C GLN A 273 -16.81 -6.67 7.77
N ILE A 274 -15.70 -6.40 7.10
CA ILE A 274 -15.67 -6.00 5.68
C ILE A 274 -14.67 -6.90 4.94
N ALA A 275 -15.11 -7.45 3.82
CA ALA A 275 -14.28 -8.14 2.84
C ALA A 275 -14.27 -7.33 1.56
N ILE A 276 -13.12 -7.23 0.91
CA ILE A 276 -12.94 -6.49 -0.34
C ILE A 276 -12.19 -7.36 -1.35
N LYS A 277 -12.48 -7.17 -2.63
CA LYS A 277 -11.74 -7.75 -3.74
C LYS A 277 -11.00 -6.65 -4.48
N LEU A 278 -9.67 -6.71 -4.46
CA LEU A 278 -8.82 -5.81 -5.23
C LEU A 278 -8.96 -6.10 -6.73
N SER A 279 -8.91 -5.04 -7.54
CA SER A 279 -8.95 -5.14 -9.00
C SER A 279 -7.64 -5.63 -9.61
N GLY A 280 -6.51 -5.32 -8.98
CA GLY A 280 -5.17 -5.54 -9.51
C GLY A 280 -4.88 -4.73 -10.78
N ALA A 281 -3.74 -5.00 -11.41
CA ALA A 281 -3.36 -4.34 -12.66
C ALA A 281 -2.65 -5.31 -13.63
N PHE A 282 -2.89 -5.14 -14.93
CA PHE A 282 -2.13 -5.86 -15.95
C PHE A 282 -0.78 -5.17 -16.19
N HIS A 283 0.32 -5.91 -15.99
CA HIS A 283 1.68 -5.41 -16.20
C HIS A 283 2.38 -6.00 -17.43
N SER A 284 1.82 -7.08 -18.00
CA SER A 284 2.31 -7.72 -19.22
C SER A 284 1.16 -8.40 -19.96
N SER A 285 1.37 -8.71 -21.24
CA SER A 285 0.42 -9.46 -22.06
C SER A 285 1.17 -10.35 -23.06
N ASN A 286 0.52 -11.44 -23.48
CA ASN A 286 1.01 -12.32 -24.54
C ASN A 286 -0.09 -12.46 -25.60
N VAL A 287 0.28 -12.49 -26.88
CA VAL A 287 -0.67 -12.68 -28.00
C VAL A 287 -0.24 -13.87 -28.85
N ILE A 288 -1.20 -14.75 -29.17
CA ILE A 288 -1.03 -15.89 -30.06
C ILE A 288 -1.88 -15.64 -31.31
N VAL A 289 -1.27 -15.72 -32.49
CA VAL A 289 -1.95 -15.50 -33.78
C VAL A 289 -1.85 -16.77 -34.61
N ASN A 290 -3.00 -17.34 -34.99
CA ASN A 290 -3.09 -18.42 -35.95
C ASN A 290 -3.40 -17.83 -37.33
N VAL A 291 -2.55 -18.10 -38.33
CA VAL A 291 -2.71 -17.60 -39.70
C VAL A 291 -3.02 -18.77 -40.62
N GLN A 292 -4.18 -18.73 -41.28
CA GLN A 292 -4.59 -19.67 -42.31
C GLN A 292 -4.61 -18.95 -43.67
N ARG A 293 -4.16 -19.64 -44.72
CA ARG A 293 -4.16 -19.15 -46.10
C ARG A 293 -5.47 -19.47 -46.81
#